data_AF-W6W4W0-F1
#
_entry.id   AF-W6W4W0-F1
#
_cell.length_a   1.000
_cell.length_b   1.000
_cell.length_c   1.000
_cell.angle_alpha   90.00
_cell.angle_beta   90.00
_cell.angle_gamma   90.00
#
_symmetry.space_group_name_H-M   'P 1'
#
loop_
_entity.id
_entity.type
_entity.pdbx_description
1 polymer ?
#
loop_
_entity_poly.entity_id
_entity_poly.type
_entity_poly.pdbx_seq_one_letter_code
_entity_poly.pdbx_strand_id
1 'polypeptide(L)'
;MDAAIIEKCADPSLKPAVVEQFVEEVGSTDPLAVTVNLGGRRILVPKPSSPGEALDIVRQHVGKGVVRVGITQYPAGVGIGTVSDLPRGLVDACENLRMGTQLFAKVVRIVARWYGNPTDKGVLPPVFEDAIYAWKTGYFEGVNVFQADDPGRSLTVDLLDSSDQKPTHSEEADRTTGSRSSSSEPGIGNAAIRIDLSRILGP
;
A
#
# COMPACT_ATOMS: atom_id res chain seq x y z
N MET A 1 3.89 -14.19 3.31
CA MET A 1 3.64 -14.98 2.06
C MET A 1 4.65 -16.13 2.02
N ASP A 2 4.66 -17.04 1.04
CA ASP A 2 5.77 -17.99 0.93
C ASP A 2 7.00 -17.31 0.30
N ALA A 3 8.11 -17.25 1.02
CA ALA A 3 9.37 -16.68 0.57
C ALA A 3 9.87 -17.33 -0.74
N ALA A 4 9.65 -18.64 -0.92
CA ALA A 4 10.04 -19.34 -2.14
C ALA A 4 9.23 -18.90 -3.36
N ILE A 5 7.96 -18.51 -3.17
CA ILE A 5 7.14 -17.94 -4.25
C ILE A 5 7.62 -16.53 -4.59
N ILE A 6 7.96 -15.71 -3.57
CA ILE A 6 8.51 -14.38 -3.79
C ILE A 6 9.80 -14.45 -4.60
N GLU A 7 10.78 -15.26 -4.18
CA GLU A 7 12.06 -15.40 -4.90
C GLU A 7 11.88 -15.89 -6.34
N LYS A 8 10.93 -16.79 -6.59
CA LYS A 8 10.73 -17.39 -7.91
C LYS A 8 9.95 -16.49 -8.88
N CYS A 9 9.02 -15.70 -8.36
CA CYS A 9 7.98 -15.08 -9.18
C CYS A 9 8.01 -13.55 -9.19
N ALA A 10 8.50 -12.92 -8.12
CA ALA A 10 8.49 -11.46 -8.01
C ALA A 10 9.43 -10.79 -9.03
N ASP A 11 9.15 -9.53 -9.32
CA ASP A 11 10.05 -8.71 -10.13
C ASP A 11 11.42 -8.56 -9.44
N PRO A 12 12.53 -8.89 -10.12
CA PRO A 12 13.85 -8.90 -9.50
C PRO A 12 14.39 -7.49 -9.17
N SER A 13 13.74 -6.41 -9.61
CA SER A 13 14.10 -5.05 -9.19
C SER A 13 13.52 -4.68 -7.81
N LEU A 14 12.66 -5.51 -7.23
CA LEU A 14 12.21 -5.39 -5.85
C LEU A 14 12.96 -6.38 -4.97
N LYS A 15 13.44 -5.92 -3.82
CA LYS A 15 13.95 -6.81 -2.78
C LYS A 15 12.81 -7.69 -2.22
N PRO A 16 13.06 -8.96 -1.86
CA PRO A 16 12.03 -9.83 -1.29
C PRO A 16 11.27 -9.24 -0.10
N ALA A 17 11.96 -8.54 0.80
CA ALA A 17 11.32 -7.89 1.96
C ALA A 17 10.30 -6.80 1.56
N VAL A 18 10.59 -6.02 0.50
CA VAL A 18 9.67 -5.01 -0.04
C VAL A 18 8.45 -5.67 -0.66
N VAL A 19 8.65 -6.79 -1.35
CA VAL A 19 7.55 -7.57 -1.95
C VAL A 19 6.65 -8.14 -0.87
N GLU A 20 7.24 -8.68 0.20
CA GLU A 20 6.48 -9.21 1.33
C GLU A 20 5.62 -8.13 1.99
N GLN A 21 6.23 -6.98 2.33
CA GLN A 21 5.51 -5.86 2.91
C GLN A 21 4.42 -5.31 1.97
N PHE A 22 4.71 -5.23 0.67
CA PHE A 22 3.73 -4.83 -0.35
C PHE A 22 2.51 -5.75 -0.35
N VAL A 23 2.72 -7.07 -0.42
CA VAL A 23 1.60 -8.03 -0.42
C VAL A 23 0.84 -8.01 0.91
N GLU A 24 1.53 -7.82 2.04
CA GLU A 24 0.88 -7.69 3.35
C GLU A 24 -0.04 -6.46 3.40
N GLU A 25 0.42 -5.32 2.85
CA GLU A 25 -0.29 -4.04 2.90
C GLU A 25 -1.49 -3.93 1.96
N VAL A 26 -1.39 -4.52 0.76
CA VAL A 26 -2.40 -4.32 -0.31
C VAL A 26 -3.04 -5.60 -0.79
N GLY A 27 -2.48 -6.75 -0.44
CA GLY A 27 -2.73 -8.00 -1.12
C GLY A 27 -3.94 -8.76 -0.65
N SER A 28 -4.03 -10.01 -1.12
CA SER A 28 -5.00 -11.00 -0.69
C SER A 28 -4.27 -12.31 -0.44
N THR A 29 -4.74 -13.10 0.52
CA THR A 29 -4.27 -14.48 0.71
C THR A 29 -4.87 -15.46 -0.31
N ASP A 30 -5.95 -15.05 -0.99
CA ASP A 30 -6.65 -15.82 -2.00
C ASP A 30 -6.28 -15.31 -3.42
N PRO A 31 -5.59 -16.12 -4.25
CA PRO A 31 -5.25 -15.78 -5.63
C PRO A 31 -6.46 -15.55 -6.54
N LEU A 32 -7.63 -16.08 -6.19
CA LEU A 32 -8.86 -15.88 -6.94
C LEU A 32 -9.64 -14.65 -6.46
N ALA A 33 -9.17 -13.93 -5.45
CA ALA A 33 -9.88 -12.78 -4.91
C ALA A 33 -10.12 -11.73 -6.00
N VAL A 34 -11.38 -11.35 -6.18
CA VAL A 34 -11.78 -10.24 -7.06
C VAL A 34 -12.49 -9.19 -6.21
N THR A 35 -12.07 -7.95 -6.33
CA THR A 35 -12.77 -6.82 -5.70
C THR A 35 -13.17 -5.82 -6.77
N VAL A 36 -14.37 -5.27 -6.64
CA VAL A 36 -14.94 -4.36 -7.62
C VAL A 36 -15.40 -3.10 -6.91
N ASN A 37 -14.90 -1.94 -7.36
CA ASN A 37 -15.33 -0.63 -6.91
C ASN A 37 -16.04 0.10 -8.06
N LEU A 38 -17.31 0.44 -7.86
CA LEU A 38 -18.13 1.23 -8.79
C LEU A 38 -18.46 2.57 -8.14
N GLY A 39 -18.14 3.69 -8.80
CA GLY A 39 -18.44 5.02 -8.27
C GLY A 39 -17.86 5.30 -6.89
N GLY A 40 -16.66 4.77 -6.60
CA GLY A 40 -15.99 4.93 -5.30
C GLY A 40 -16.49 4.00 -4.18
N ARG A 41 -17.43 3.08 -4.47
CA ARG A 41 -17.95 2.13 -3.48
C ARG A 41 -17.63 0.70 -3.88
N ARG A 42 -17.16 -0.09 -2.90
CA ARG A 42 -16.95 -1.52 -3.08
C ARG A 42 -18.30 -2.22 -3.15
N ILE A 43 -18.51 -2.97 -4.23
CA ILE A 43 -19.70 -3.82 -4.36
C ILE A 43 -19.36 -5.26 -3.97
N LEU A 44 -20.36 -5.99 -3.51
CA LEU A 44 -20.23 -7.41 -3.25
C LEU A 44 -20.33 -8.17 -4.58
N VAL A 45 -19.34 -9.01 -4.85
CA VAL A 45 -19.36 -9.99 -5.94
C VAL A 45 -19.35 -11.39 -5.35
N PRO A 46 -19.91 -12.40 -6.04
CA PRO A 46 -19.80 -13.78 -5.61
C PRO A 46 -18.33 -14.16 -5.41
N LYS A 47 -18.02 -14.90 -4.33
CA LYS A 47 -16.66 -15.40 -4.14
C LYS A 47 -16.39 -16.48 -5.21
N PRO A 48 -15.42 -16.29 -6.12
CA PRO A 48 -15.12 -17.29 -7.13
C PRO A 48 -14.51 -18.55 -6.49
N SER A 49 -14.90 -19.70 -7.00
CA SER A 49 -14.41 -21.02 -6.59
C SER A 49 -13.41 -21.61 -7.60
N SER A 50 -13.27 -20.99 -8.77
CA SER A 50 -12.34 -21.41 -9.82
C SER A 50 -11.70 -20.21 -10.54
N PRO A 51 -10.55 -20.42 -11.20
CA PRO A 51 -9.94 -19.41 -12.08
C PRO A 51 -10.89 -18.88 -13.15
N GLY A 52 -11.73 -19.75 -13.72
CA GLY A 52 -12.72 -19.38 -14.74
C GLY A 52 -13.75 -18.40 -14.19
N GLU A 53 -14.35 -18.73 -13.04
CA GLU A 53 -15.34 -17.86 -12.37
C GLU A 53 -14.74 -16.50 -11.98
N ALA A 54 -13.51 -16.48 -11.47
CA ALA A 54 -12.82 -15.24 -11.14
C ALA A 54 -12.66 -14.35 -12.39
N LEU A 55 -12.20 -14.92 -13.50
CA LEU A 55 -12.06 -14.19 -14.76
C LEU A 55 -13.41 -13.74 -15.34
N ASP A 56 -14.48 -14.52 -15.17
CA ASP A 56 -15.82 -14.10 -15.60
C ASP A 56 -16.33 -12.88 -14.83
N ILE A 57 -16.13 -12.84 -13.51
CA ILE A 57 -16.43 -11.66 -12.69
C ILE A 57 -15.62 -10.45 -13.17
N VAL A 58 -14.33 -10.64 -13.46
CA VAL A 58 -13.45 -9.57 -13.98
C VAL A 58 -14.01 -9.04 -15.31
N ARG A 59 -14.28 -9.91 -16.28
CA ARG A 59 -14.83 -9.53 -17.61
C ARG A 59 -16.14 -8.75 -17.50
N GLN A 60 -16.99 -9.11 -16.54
CA GLN A 60 -18.27 -8.44 -16.34
C GLN A 60 -18.15 -6.98 -15.88
N HIS A 61 -17.08 -6.65 -15.14
CA HIS A 61 -16.94 -5.37 -14.43
C HIS A 61 -15.83 -4.46 -14.97
N VAL A 62 -14.85 -5.01 -15.68
CA VAL A 62 -13.81 -4.23 -16.36
C VAL A 62 -14.45 -3.20 -17.30
N GLY A 63 -13.95 -1.96 -17.26
CA GLY A 63 -14.50 -0.83 -18.01
C GLY A 63 -15.70 -0.14 -17.37
N LYS A 64 -16.35 -0.76 -16.37
CA LYS A 64 -17.46 -0.15 -15.59
C LYS A 64 -16.98 0.47 -14.27
N GLY A 65 -15.83 0.03 -13.78
CA GLY A 65 -15.16 0.61 -12.62
C GLY A 65 -13.81 -0.04 -12.34
N VAL A 66 -13.34 0.08 -11.09
CA VAL A 66 -12.02 -0.42 -10.68
C VAL A 66 -12.14 -1.86 -10.21
N VAL A 67 -11.50 -2.77 -10.94
CA VAL A 67 -11.45 -4.20 -10.62
C VAL A 67 -10.03 -4.55 -10.17
N ARG A 68 -9.89 -5.14 -8.98
CA ARG A 68 -8.61 -5.59 -8.41
C ARG A 68 -8.63 -7.11 -8.26
N VAL A 69 -7.50 -7.75 -8.58
CA VAL A 69 -7.45 -9.21 -8.71
C VAL A 69 -6.24 -9.82 -8.02
N GLY A 70 -6.50 -10.92 -7.31
CA GLY A 70 -5.51 -11.83 -6.77
C GLY A 70 -4.68 -11.26 -5.64
N ILE A 71 -3.56 -11.93 -5.40
CA ILE A 71 -2.68 -11.72 -4.26
C ILE A 71 -2.04 -10.33 -4.20
N THR A 72 -1.88 -9.64 -5.34
CA THR A 72 -1.34 -8.27 -5.39
C THR A 72 -2.43 -7.21 -5.51
N GLN A 73 -3.71 -7.62 -5.58
CA GLN A 73 -4.82 -6.74 -5.96
C GLN A 73 -4.50 -5.99 -7.27
N TYR A 74 -4.02 -6.72 -8.28
CA TYR A 74 -3.65 -6.17 -9.58
C TYR A 74 -4.84 -5.44 -10.22
N PRO A 75 -4.68 -4.20 -10.70
CA PRO A 75 -5.74 -3.46 -11.38
C PRO A 75 -6.00 -4.02 -12.78
N ALA A 76 -7.08 -4.80 -12.95
CA ALA A 76 -7.35 -5.56 -14.18
C ALA A 76 -7.58 -4.71 -15.45
N GLY A 77 -7.90 -3.43 -15.29
CA GLY A 77 -8.11 -2.51 -16.42
C GLY A 77 -6.83 -1.90 -17.00
N VAL A 78 -5.66 -2.21 -16.44
CA VAL A 78 -4.39 -1.60 -16.86
C VAL A 78 -3.86 -2.28 -18.11
N GLY A 79 -3.48 -1.48 -19.10
CA GLY A 79 -2.80 -1.94 -20.31
C GLY A 79 -3.68 -2.72 -21.30
N ILE A 80 -4.99 -2.83 -21.07
CA ILE A 80 -5.92 -3.53 -21.96
C ILE A 80 -6.77 -2.55 -22.76
N GLY A 81 -6.91 -2.79 -24.07
CA GLY A 81 -7.84 -2.05 -24.93
C GLY A 81 -9.24 -2.63 -24.90
N THR A 82 -9.33 -3.97 -24.81
CA THR A 82 -10.59 -4.72 -24.76
C THR A 82 -10.54 -5.80 -23.69
N VAL A 83 -11.72 -6.33 -23.34
CA VAL A 83 -11.87 -7.44 -22.38
C VAL A 83 -11.14 -8.71 -22.84
N SER A 84 -10.96 -8.89 -24.15
CA SER A 84 -10.24 -10.03 -24.73
C SER A 84 -8.73 -9.98 -24.45
N ASP A 85 -8.19 -8.81 -24.12
CA ASP A 85 -6.77 -8.61 -23.85
C ASP A 85 -6.39 -8.91 -22.38
N LEU A 86 -7.38 -9.31 -21.54
CA LEU A 86 -7.14 -9.64 -20.14
C LEU A 86 -6.08 -10.74 -20.01
N PRO A 87 -5.02 -10.52 -19.20
CA PRO A 87 -3.99 -11.53 -18.98
C PRO A 87 -4.60 -12.80 -18.37
N ARG A 88 -4.40 -13.95 -19.02
CA ARG A 88 -4.93 -15.23 -18.52
C ARG A 88 -4.35 -15.61 -17.15
N GLY A 89 -3.11 -15.20 -16.86
CA GLY A 89 -2.45 -15.46 -15.59
C GLY A 89 -2.80 -14.48 -14.47
N LEU A 90 -3.81 -13.62 -14.64
CA LEU A 90 -4.22 -12.67 -13.60
C LEU A 90 -4.65 -13.35 -12.29
N VAL A 91 -5.12 -14.59 -12.39
CA VAL A 91 -5.57 -15.43 -11.27
C VAL A 91 -4.61 -16.58 -10.94
N ASP A 92 -3.49 -16.68 -11.67
CA ASP A 92 -2.37 -17.53 -11.29
C ASP A 92 -1.52 -16.80 -10.26
N ALA A 93 -1.17 -17.45 -9.15
CA ALA A 93 -0.46 -16.79 -8.07
C ALA A 93 0.93 -16.29 -8.52
N CYS A 94 1.69 -17.08 -9.27
CA CYS A 94 3.04 -16.69 -9.67
C CYS A 94 3.00 -15.55 -10.69
N GLU A 95 2.13 -15.64 -11.69
CA GLU A 95 1.98 -14.61 -12.72
C GLU A 95 1.36 -13.33 -12.16
N ASN A 96 0.37 -13.40 -11.26
CA ASN A 96 -0.18 -12.24 -10.57
C ASN A 96 0.91 -11.54 -9.72
N LEU A 97 1.75 -12.30 -9.01
CA LEU A 97 2.85 -11.72 -8.25
C LEU A 97 3.84 -11.00 -9.17
N ARG A 98 4.23 -11.65 -10.27
CA ARG A 98 5.15 -11.09 -11.27
C ARG A 98 4.63 -9.78 -11.86
N MET A 99 3.40 -9.79 -12.38
CA MET A 99 2.79 -8.61 -12.98
C MET A 99 2.55 -7.50 -11.96
N GLY A 100 2.07 -7.85 -10.77
CA GLY A 100 1.80 -6.89 -9.69
C GLY A 100 3.07 -6.21 -9.18
N THR A 101 4.14 -6.97 -8.93
CA THR A 101 5.42 -6.42 -8.49
C THR A 101 6.12 -5.60 -9.57
N GLN A 102 6.02 -5.99 -10.85
CA GLN A 102 6.49 -5.16 -11.97
C GLN A 102 5.81 -3.80 -12.02
N LEU A 103 4.48 -3.79 -11.92
CA LEU A 103 3.70 -2.55 -11.93
C LEU A 103 3.97 -1.73 -10.65
N PHE A 104 4.09 -2.39 -9.50
CA PHE A 104 4.40 -1.71 -8.24
C PHE A 104 5.79 -1.08 -8.26
N ALA A 105 6.80 -1.75 -8.82
CA ALA A 105 8.13 -1.18 -9.00
C ALA A 105 8.09 0.10 -9.85
N LYS A 106 7.24 0.15 -10.89
CA LYS A 106 6.97 1.39 -11.64
C LYS A 106 6.33 2.46 -10.75
N VAL A 107 5.34 2.12 -9.94
CA VAL A 107 4.71 3.07 -9.00
C VAL A 107 5.73 3.64 -8.02
N VAL A 108 6.58 2.80 -7.43
CA VAL A 108 7.69 3.22 -6.57
C VAL A 108 8.59 4.21 -7.28
N ARG A 109 8.96 3.95 -8.54
CA ARG A 109 9.80 4.86 -9.33
C ARG A 109 9.12 6.21 -9.59
N ILE A 110 7.81 6.22 -9.84
CA ILE A 110 7.03 7.46 -10.01
C ILE A 110 7.07 8.29 -8.73
N VAL A 111 6.83 7.66 -7.57
CA VAL A 111 6.85 8.33 -6.26
C VAL A 111 8.27 8.81 -5.94
N ALA A 112 9.28 7.94 -6.06
CA ALA A 112 10.68 8.29 -5.80
C ALA A 112 11.16 9.47 -6.64
N ARG A 113 10.72 9.57 -7.91
CA ARG A 113 11.03 10.71 -8.78
C ARG A 113 10.50 12.03 -8.23
N TRP A 114 9.29 12.01 -7.67
CA TRP A 114 8.71 13.21 -7.05
C TRP A 114 9.50 13.64 -5.81
N TYR A 115 10.00 12.68 -5.04
CA TYR A 115 10.92 12.92 -3.91
C TYR A 115 12.35 13.33 -4.32
N GLY A 116 12.62 13.53 -5.61
CA GLY A 116 13.96 13.91 -6.09
C GLY A 116 14.95 12.76 -6.19
N ASN A 117 14.47 11.51 -6.27
CA ASN A 117 15.27 10.27 -6.33
C ASN A 117 16.20 10.12 -5.11
N PRO A 118 15.63 10.07 -3.90
CA PRO A 118 16.43 10.03 -2.69
C PRO A 118 17.32 8.78 -2.67
N THR A 119 18.61 8.99 -2.37
CA THR A 119 19.56 7.89 -2.11
C THR A 119 19.68 7.58 -0.62
N ASP A 120 19.21 8.49 0.23
CA ASP A 120 19.29 8.38 1.68
C ASP A 120 18.27 7.39 2.23
N LYS A 121 18.73 6.46 3.06
CA LYS A 121 17.86 5.42 3.63
C LYS A 121 16.69 5.95 4.44
N GLY A 122 16.84 7.13 5.05
CA GLY A 122 15.80 7.74 5.90
C GLY A 122 14.55 8.22 5.14
N VAL A 123 14.64 8.45 3.83
CA VAL A 123 13.51 8.97 3.00
C VAL A 123 12.75 7.82 2.32
N LEU A 124 13.22 6.59 2.47
CA LEU A 124 12.63 5.41 1.84
C LEU A 124 11.31 4.94 2.46
N PRO A 125 11.13 4.98 3.80
CA PRO A 125 9.84 4.59 4.38
C PRO A 125 8.68 5.49 3.87
N PRO A 126 8.79 6.84 3.86
CA PRO A 126 7.76 7.69 3.26
C PRO A 126 7.50 7.40 1.78
N VAL A 127 8.54 7.16 0.98
CA VAL A 127 8.39 6.79 -0.44
C VAL A 127 7.60 5.49 -0.60
N PHE A 128 7.88 4.49 0.24
CA PHE A 128 7.15 3.23 0.22
C PHE A 128 5.69 3.42 0.64
N GLU A 129 5.43 4.14 1.74
CA GLU A 129 4.08 4.43 2.22
C GLU A 129 3.22 5.14 1.17
N ASP A 130 3.79 6.16 0.52
CA ASP A 130 3.13 6.87 -0.58
C ASP A 130 2.94 5.98 -1.81
N ALA A 131 3.88 5.09 -2.12
CA ALA A 131 3.72 4.11 -3.18
C ALA A 131 2.59 3.11 -2.87
N ILE A 132 2.43 2.69 -1.62
CA ILE A 132 1.31 1.85 -1.17
C ILE A 132 -0.02 2.62 -1.30
N TYR A 133 -0.06 3.88 -0.87
CA TYR A 133 -1.24 4.72 -1.03
C TYR A 133 -1.61 4.90 -2.51
N ALA A 134 -0.62 5.19 -3.35
CA ALA A 134 -0.77 5.31 -4.79
C ALA A 134 -1.24 4.00 -5.43
N TRP A 135 -0.74 2.85 -4.95
CA TRP A 135 -1.22 1.54 -5.38
C TRP A 135 -2.68 1.31 -5.02
N LYS A 136 -3.10 1.62 -3.78
CA LYS A 136 -4.47 1.42 -3.29
C LYS A 136 -5.46 2.30 -4.08
N THR A 137 -5.12 3.57 -4.30
CA THR A 137 -6.00 4.55 -4.94
C THR A 137 -5.90 4.57 -6.47
N GLY A 138 -4.75 4.19 -7.02
CA GLY A 138 -4.40 4.37 -8.44
C GLY A 138 -3.91 5.77 -8.79
N TYR A 139 -3.73 6.66 -7.80
CA TYR A 139 -3.34 8.05 -8.01
C TYR A 139 -2.23 8.50 -7.07
N PHE A 140 -1.33 9.33 -7.58
CA PHE A 140 -0.31 10.04 -6.81
C PHE A 140 -0.17 11.43 -7.40
N GLU A 141 -0.28 12.49 -6.58
CA GLU A 141 -0.16 13.88 -7.04
C GLU A 141 -1.06 14.21 -8.26
N GLY A 142 -2.28 13.68 -8.26
CA GLY A 142 -3.25 13.85 -9.35
C GLY A 142 -2.99 13.02 -10.62
N VAL A 143 -1.88 12.27 -10.67
CA VAL A 143 -1.49 11.44 -11.80
C VAL A 143 -1.98 10.00 -11.60
N ASN A 144 -2.60 9.40 -12.63
CA ASN A 144 -2.93 7.98 -12.62
C ASN A 144 -1.63 7.15 -12.78
N VAL A 145 -1.16 6.55 -11.69
CA VAL A 145 0.16 5.88 -11.66
C VAL A 145 0.21 4.62 -12.52
N PHE A 146 -0.94 4.01 -12.82
CA PHE A 146 -0.98 2.83 -13.67
C PHE A 146 -0.84 3.17 -15.15
N GLN A 147 -1.31 4.35 -15.56
CA GLN A 147 -1.26 4.83 -16.95
C GLN A 147 -0.07 5.76 -17.24
N ALA A 148 0.54 6.35 -16.23
CA ALA A 148 1.70 7.23 -16.38
C ALA A 148 2.90 6.51 -17.03
N ASP A 149 3.80 7.27 -17.65
CA ASP A 149 5.06 6.70 -18.16
C ASP A 149 5.97 6.24 -17.02
N ASP A 150 6.71 5.16 -17.26
CA ASP A 150 7.71 4.68 -16.31
C ASP A 150 8.95 5.59 -16.36
N PRO A 151 9.37 6.20 -15.24
CA PRO A 151 10.60 7.00 -15.17
C PRO A 151 11.89 6.26 -15.54
N GLY A 152 11.85 4.92 -15.61
CA GLY A 152 12.98 4.09 -15.99
C GLY A 152 13.83 3.61 -14.82
N ARG A 153 14.54 2.50 -15.03
CA ARG A 153 15.32 1.77 -14.01
C ARG A 153 16.55 2.50 -13.46
N SER A 154 16.86 3.72 -13.91
CA SER A 154 17.93 4.54 -13.32
C SER A 154 17.61 4.98 -11.88
N LEU A 155 16.40 4.70 -11.40
CA LEU A 155 15.94 4.94 -10.04
C LEU A 155 16.09 3.65 -9.22
N THR A 156 17.01 3.67 -8.25
CA THR A 156 17.35 2.54 -7.40
C THR A 156 16.19 2.17 -6.48
N VAL A 157 15.31 1.29 -6.97
CA VAL A 157 14.40 0.51 -6.15
C VAL A 157 15.16 -0.46 -5.21
N ASP A 158 16.46 -0.62 -5.44
CA ASP A 158 17.41 -1.24 -4.52
C ASP A 158 17.44 -0.60 -3.14
N LEU A 159 16.95 0.63 -2.98
CA LEU A 159 17.09 1.33 -1.73
C LEU A 159 16.00 0.97 -0.73
N LEU A 160 14.74 0.77 -1.13
CA LEU A 160 13.60 0.56 -0.22
C LEU A 160 13.91 -0.51 0.83
N ASP A 161 14.29 -0.05 2.02
CA ASP A 161 14.69 -0.81 3.17
C ASP A 161 13.84 -0.23 4.30
N SER A 162 12.83 -0.98 4.72
CA SER A 162 11.93 -0.61 5.81
C SER A 162 12.01 -1.68 6.89
N SER A 163 13.22 -1.92 7.42
CA SER A 163 13.36 -2.66 8.67
C SER A 163 14.63 -2.24 9.42
N ASP A 164 14.60 -1.04 10.00
CA ASP A 164 15.37 -0.71 11.20
C ASP A 164 14.73 0.52 11.88
N GLN A 165 13.49 0.36 12.36
CA GLN A 165 12.94 1.23 13.40
C GLN A 165 12.50 0.38 14.57
N LYS A 166 13.47 0.00 15.41
CA LYS A 166 13.20 -0.18 16.82
C LYS A 166 13.29 1.22 17.45
N PRO A 167 12.28 1.71 18.18
CA PRO A 167 12.34 3.07 18.70
C PRO A 167 13.42 3.15 19.78
N THR A 168 14.52 3.82 19.46
CA THR A 168 15.45 4.37 20.46
C THR A 168 14.78 5.58 21.09
N HIS A 169 14.17 5.35 22.25
CA HIS A 169 13.76 6.42 23.14
C HIS A 169 15.01 6.98 23.83
N SER A 170 15.43 8.15 23.37
CA SER A 170 16.44 9.04 23.96
C SER A 170 15.77 10.42 23.83
N GLU A 171 15.58 11.26 24.84
CA GLU A 171 16.17 11.52 26.16
C GLU A 171 15.00 11.95 27.09
N GLU A 172 15.11 12.16 28.41
CA GLU A 172 16.02 13.09 29.07
C GLU A 172 15.86 12.98 30.62
N ALA A 173 16.90 13.44 31.30
CA ALA A 173 17.13 13.59 32.74
C ALA A 173 15.91 13.61 33.69
N ASP A 174 16.01 12.91 34.83
CA ASP A 174 16.12 13.63 36.12
C ASP A 174 16.74 12.76 37.22
N ARG A 175 17.39 13.47 38.13
CA ARG A 175 18.07 13.03 39.33
C ARG A 175 17.09 12.50 40.37
N THR A 176 17.69 11.81 41.34
CA THR A 176 17.34 11.80 42.77
C THR A 176 16.65 10.54 43.30
N THR A 177 17.43 9.89 44.15
CA THR A 177 17.13 8.78 45.05
C THR A 177 15.99 9.06 46.03
N GLY A 178 15.15 8.04 46.26
CA GLY A 178 14.77 7.63 47.62
C GLY A 178 13.47 8.18 48.23
N SER A 179 12.38 7.44 48.04
CA SER A 179 11.34 7.04 49.02
C SER A 179 10.99 7.97 50.20
N ARG A 180 9.72 8.39 50.28
CA ARG A 180 8.83 8.19 51.45
C ARG A 180 7.36 8.61 51.23
N SER A 181 6.48 7.66 51.52
CA SER A 181 5.16 7.74 52.19
C SER A 181 3.96 8.53 51.63
N SER A 182 2.89 7.74 51.41
CA SER A 182 1.48 7.89 51.85
C SER A 182 0.54 8.90 51.16
N SER A 183 -0.48 8.36 50.47
CA SER A 183 -1.90 8.28 50.89
C SER A 183 -2.94 8.62 49.81
N SER A 184 -3.98 7.76 49.76
CA SER A 184 -5.35 7.92 49.24
C SER A 184 -5.63 8.14 47.74
N GLU A 185 -6.20 7.13 47.10
CA GLU A 185 -7.22 7.23 46.02
C GLU A 185 -8.57 7.75 46.60
N PRO A 186 -9.68 7.96 45.82
CA PRO A 186 -9.91 7.86 44.36
C PRO A 186 -10.69 9.06 43.74
N GLY A 187 -10.87 9.13 42.41
CA GLY A 187 -11.83 10.09 41.83
C GLY A 187 -11.94 10.12 40.31
N ILE A 188 -13.01 9.51 39.81
CA ILE A 188 -13.45 9.44 38.41
C ILE A 188 -13.81 10.82 37.83
N GLY A 189 -13.39 11.07 36.58
CA GLY A 189 -14.07 11.94 35.61
C GLY A 189 -13.95 13.43 35.83
N ASN A 190 -13.17 14.12 35.00
CA ASN A 190 -13.37 15.54 34.66
C ASN A 190 -12.71 15.84 33.30
N ALA A 191 -13.43 15.56 32.22
CA ALA A 191 -13.18 16.21 30.94
C ALA A 191 -13.68 17.65 31.03
N ALA A 192 -12.81 18.62 30.75
CA ALA A 192 -13.22 19.98 30.40
C ALA A 192 -12.21 20.58 29.42
N ILE A 193 -12.40 20.30 28.13
CA ILE A 193 -11.77 21.05 27.05
C ILE A 193 -12.29 22.50 27.16
N ARG A 194 -11.40 23.46 27.42
CA ARG A 194 -11.72 24.89 27.44
C ARG A 194 -11.28 25.49 26.11
N ILE A 195 -12.23 25.73 25.20
CA ILE A 195 -11.99 26.46 23.95
C ILE A 195 -12.27 27.94 24.24
N ASP A 196 -11.26 28.79 24.09
CA ASP A 196 -11.38 30.24 24.17
C ASP A 196 -11.78 30.81 22.79
N LEU A 197 -12.98 31.39 22.71
CA LEU A 197 -13.55 31.98 21.48
C LEU A 197 -13.43 33.51 21.45
N SER A 198 -12.58 34.10 22.31
CA SER A 198 -12.40 35.56 22.40
C SER A 198 -11.85 36.23 21.12
N ARG A 199 -11.54 35.47 20.07
CA ARG A 199 -11.01 35.98 18.79
C ARG A 199 -12.00 35.97 17.62
N ILE A 200 -13.26 35.54 17.81
CA ILE A 200 -14.20 35.40 16.69
C ILE A 200 -14.99 36.69 16.39
N LEU A 201 -15.00 37.70 17.26
CA LEU A 201 -15.74 38.94 17.00
C LEU A 201 -14.96 40.18 17.46
N GLY A 202 -14.13 40.71 16.55
CA GLY A 202 -13.62 42.07 16.65
C GLY A 202 -14.58 43.09 16.03
N PRO A 203 -14.53 44.36 16.46
CA PRO A 203 -14.84 45.52 15.64
C PRO A 203 -13.57 46.18 15.07
#